data_AF-H6Q766-F1
#
_entry.id   AF-H6Q766-F1
#
_cell.length_a   1.000
_cell.length_b   1.000
_cell.length_c   1.000
_cell.angle_alpha   90.00
_cell.angle_beta   90.00
_cell.angle_gamma   90.00
#
_symmetry.space_group_name_H-M   'P 1'
#
loop_
_entity.id
_entity.type
_entity.pdbx_description
1 polymer ?
#
loop_
_entity_poly.entity_id
_entity_poly.type
_entity_poly.pdbx_seq_one_letter_code
_entity_poly.pdbx_strand_id
1 'polypeptide(L)'
;MKCPYCGSEDVEAVKSWEMPKRGYKVTRYRCRSCGGQFNHYVGRGKEFVLRPGASRKSPRRTCIIVEWPNLPQIRVSEIEVRGTYLSGISEFLWKLEGLREKGVLKVLSAEALVVCGGSAEAQFKAKGGGSLGQILSRALSSAKGCAVRVVVEVDAQLSESLRLALETYHKIMNKDVEIRARGELCAAEGG
;
A
#
# COMPACT_ATOMS: atom_id res chain seq x y z
N MET A 1 25.26 22.50 -11.79
CA MET A 1 24.40 21.57 -11.02
C MET A 1 23.85 20.55 -11.99
N LYS A 2 23.85 19.25 -11.66
CA LYS A 2 23.34 18.19 -12.56
C LYS A 2 21.96 17.72 -12.16
N CYS A 3 21.09 17.46 -13.14
CA CYS A 3 19.78 16.89 -12.91
C CYS A 3 19.93 15.46 -12.33
N PRO A 4 19.37 15.17 -11.15
CA PRO A 4 19.45 13.84 -10.53
C PRO A 4 18.53 12.80 -11.18
N TYR A 5 17.82 13.17 -12.25
CA TYR A 5 16.93 12.28 -13.00
C TYR A 5 17.54 11.82 -14.33
N CYS A 6 18.17 12.72 -15.09
CA CYS A 6 18.73 12.41 -16.41
C CYS A 6 20.22 12.78 -16.58
N GLY A 7 20.89 13.31 -15.56
CA GLY A 7 22.30 13.71 -15.62
C GLY A 7 22.57 15.02 -16.36
N SER A 8 21.60 15.59 -17.07
CA SER A 8 21.73 16.86 -17.81
C SER A 8 22.16 18.02 -16.90
N GLU A 9 22.99 18.91 -17.42
CA GLU A 9 23.41 20.15 -16.77
C GLU A 9 22.44 21.32 -17.04
N ASP A 10 21.49 21.14 -17.96
CA ASP A 10 20.49 22.13 -18.34
C ASP A 10 19.36 22.21 -17.29
N VAL A 11 19.69 22.83 -16.16
CA VAL A 11 18.83 23.01 -15.00
C VAL A 11 18.68 24.48 -14.63
N GLU A 12 17.44 24.91 -14.42
CA GLU A 12 17.11 26.29 -14.03
C GLU A 12 16.70 26.36 -12.55
N ALA A 13 17.15 27.41 -11.85
CA ALA A 13 16.68 27.70 -10.51
C ALA A 13 15.29 28.34 -10.57
N VAL A 14 14.31 27.73 -9.90
CA VAL A 14 12.90 28.18 -9.89
C VAL A 14 12.63 29.08 -8.70
N LYS A 15 13.06 28.67 -7.50
CA LYS A 15 12.82 29.41 -6.25
C LYS A 15 13.86 29.05 -5.22
N SER A 16 14.29 30.03 -4.42
CA SER A 16 15.14 29.80 -3.25
C SER A 16 14.45 30.29 -1.96
N TRP A 17 14.72 29.62 -0.85
CA TRP A 17 14.28 30.04 0.48
C TRP A 17 15.25 29.54 1.55
N GLU A 18 15.21 30.18 2.72
CA GLU A 18 15.99 29.76 3.88
C GLU A 18 15.13 28.92 4.84
N MET A 19 15.77 27.95 5.49
CA MET A 19 15.21 27.16 6.56
C MET A 19 15.98 27.44 7.86
N PRO A 20 15.77 28.59 8.52
CA PRO A 20 16.59 29.05 9.64
C PRO A 20 16.63 28.04 10.80
N LYS A 21 15.48 27.45 11.17
CA LYS A 21 15.41 26.38 12.20
C LYS A 21 16.28 25.16 11.87
N ARG A 22 16.52 24.88 10.59
CA ARG A 22 17.34 23.75 10.13
C ARG A 22 18.72 24.17 9.63
N GLY A 23 19.04 25.46 9.55
CA GLY A 23 20.32 26.00 9.09
C GLY A 23 20.67 25.67 7.64
N TYR A 24 19.67 25.59 6.75
CA TYR A 24 19.89 25.32 5.32
C TYR A 24 19.31 26.42 4.44
N LYS A 25 20.03 26.77 3.38
CA LYS A 25 19.48 27.45 2.21
C LYS A 25 19.04 26.40 1.20
N VAL A 26 17.82 26.54 0.69
CA VAL A 26 17.21 25.59 -0.23
C VAL A 26 16.93 26.28 -1.55
N THR A 27 17.35 25.68 -2.65
CA THR A 27 17.02 26.13 -4.01
C THR A 27 16.30 25.00 -4.74
N ARG A 28 15.07 25.26 -5.20
CA ARG A 28 14.32 24.37 -6.08
C ARG A 28 14.76 24.62 -7.52
N TYR A 29 15.11 23.56 -8.21
CA TYR A 29 15.50 23.55 -9.61
C TYR A 29 14.47 22.79 -10.45
N ARG A 30 14.42 23.12 -11.75
CA ARG A 30 13.73 22.38 -12.79
C ARG A 30 14.72 22.06 -13.90
N CYS A 31 14.75 20.82 -14.37
CA CYS A 31 15.52 20.43 -15.54
C CYS A 31 14.74 20.82 -16.80
N ARG A 32 15.36 21.53 -17.73
CA ARG A 32 14.73 21.90 -19.00
C ARG A 32 14.71 20.72 -19.97
N SER A 33 15.69 19.82 -19.89
CA SER A 33 15.73 18.63 -20.76
C SER A 33 14.66 17.59 -20.43
N CYS A 34 14.37 17.32 -19.16
CA CYS A 34 13.42 16.26 -18.75
C CYS A 34 12.22 16.74 -17.93
N GLY A 35 12.14 18.04 -17.62
CA GLY A 35 11.08 18.61 -16.77
C GLY A 35 11.18 18.27 -15.28
N GLY A 36 12.10 17.39 -14.87
CA GLY A 36 12.26 16.94 -13.49
C GLY A 36 12.58 18.07 -12.53
N GLN A 37 11.91 18.11 -11.37
CA GLN A 37 12.11 19.14 -10.36
C GLN A 37 12.79 18.56 -9.13
N PHE A 38 13.74 19.28 -8.54
CA PHE A 38 14.47 18.82 -7.36
C PHE A 38 14.89 19.99 -6.46
N ASN A 39 15.14 19.71 -5.19
CA ASN A 39 15.60 20.68 -4.20
C ASN A 39 17.07 20.44 -3.89
N HIS A 40 17.84 21.52 -3.86
CA HIS A 40 19.24 21.54 -3.48
C HIS A 40 19.38 22.23 -2.12
N TYR A 41 20.01 21.57 -1.15
CA TYR A 41 20.19 22.06 0.21
C TYR A 41 21.66 22.33 0.47
N VAL A 42 21.98 23.55 0.91
CA VAL A 42 23.33 23.98 1.27
C VAL A 42 23.30 24.58 2.67
N GLY A 43 24.14 24.08 3.58
CA GLY A 43 24.26 24.62 4.94
C GLY A 43 24.83 23.62 5.94
N ARG A 44 25.23 24.11 7.12
CA ARG A 44 25.82 23.27 8.19
C ARG A 44 27.00 22.38 7.73
N GLY A 45 27.82 22.87 6.80
CA GLY A 45 28.93 22.11 6.22
C GLY A 45 28.51 20.91 5.38
N LYS A 46 27.24 20.85 4.94
CA LYS A 46 26.69 19.78 4.10
C LYS A 46 25.99 20.33 2.88
N GLU A 47 26.05 19.56 1.80
CA GLU A 47 25.38 19.82 0.54
C GLU A 47 24.70 18.54 0.06
N PHE A 48 23.40 18.60 -0.25
CA PHE A 48 22.67 17.44 -0.74
C PHE A 48 21.46 17.80 -1.58
N VAL A 49 21.04 16.85 -2.41
CA VAL A 49 19.91 17.00 -3.33
C VAL A 49 18.78 16.09 -2.90
N LEU A 50 17.59 16.64 -2.72
CA LEU A 50 16.36 15.88 -2.54
C LEU A 50 15.54 15.97 -3.81
N ARG A 51 15.12 14.81 -4.33
CA ARG A 51 14.08 14.71 -5.34
C ARG A 51 12.73 14.74 -4.61
N PRO A 52 11.86 15.76 -4.77
CA PRO A 52 10.48 15.72 -4.32
C PRO A 52 9.84 14.43 -4.85
N GLY A 53 9.56 13.48 -3.95
CA GLY A 53 9.15 12.11 -4.28
C GLY A 53 10.09 11.02 -3.77
N ALA A 54 11.39 11.30 -3.64
CA ALA A 54 12.42 10.42 -3.09
C ALA A 54 12.79 10.79 -1.63
N SER A 55 11.79 11.08 -0.81
CA SER A 55 11.99 10.88 0.64
C SER A 55 12.44 9.42 0.81
N ARG A 56 13.57 9.23 1.50
CA ARG A 56 14.00 7.93 2.03
C ARG A 56 12.86 7.39 2.91
N LYS A 57 11.90 6.72 2.30
CA LYS A 57 11.10 5.67 2.93
C LYS A 57 11.74 4.37 2.46
N SER A 58 11.87 3.44 3.40
CA SER A 58 12.10 2.00 3.20
C SER A 58 11.50 1.46 1.89
N PRO A 59 12.06 0.38 1.30
CA PRO A 59 11.75 -0.07 -0.06
C PRO A 59 10.24 -0.05 -0.33
N ARG A 60 9.80 0.95 -1.09
CA ARG A 60 8.42 1.09 -1.56
C ARG A 60 8.22 0.08 -2.68
N ARG A 61 7.77 -1.12 -2.31
CA ARG A 61 7.12 -2.04 -3.25
C ARG A 61 5.64 -2.03 -2.92
N THR A 62 4.92 -1.13 -3.57
CA THR A 62 3.50 -1.37 -3.83
C THR A 62 3.48 -2.17 -5.13
N CYS A 63 3.50 -3.51 -5.02
CA CYS A 63 3.22 -4.39 -6.14
C CYS A 63 1.77 -4.81 -6.00
N ILE A 64 0.88 -4.19 -6.77
CA ILE A 64 -0.33 -4.86 -7.21
C ILE A 64 0.10 -5.68 -8.42
N ILE A 65 0.40 -6.98 -8.21
CA ILE A 65 0.38 -7.93 -9.32
C ILE A 65 -1.08 -8.34 -9.46
N VAL A 66 -1.80 -7.56 -10.26
CA VAL A 66 -3.11 -7.95 -10.77
C VAL A 66 -2.86 -8.13 -12.27
N GLU A 67 -2.19 -9.23 -12.60
CA GLU A 67 -2.11 -9.70 -13.98
C GLU A 67 -3.48 -10.29 -14.31
N TRP A 68 -4.32 -9.55 -15.03
CA TRP A 68 -5.50 -10.15 -15.66
C TRP A 68 -5.58 -9.71 -17.12
N PRO A 69 -5.12 -10.56 -18.05
CA PRO A 69 -5.58 -10.46 -19.43
C PRO A 69 -7.09 -10.73 -19.44
N ASN A 70 -7.78 -10.11 -20.39
CA ASN A 70 -9.22 -10.29 -20.64
C ASN A 70 -9.68 -11.77 -20.50
N LEU A 71 -10.87 -12.00 -19.91
CA LEU A 71 -11.69 -13.25 -19.84
C LEU A 71 -11.74 -13.97 -18.45
N PRO A 72 -12.60 -15.00 -18.29
CA PRO A 72 -13.89 -15.04 -17.61
C PRO A 72 -13.82 -15.43 -16.11
N GLN A 73 -14.92 -15.20 -15.37
CA GLN A 73 -15.23 -15.68 -13.99
C GLN A 73 -14.04 -16.17 -13.14
N ILE A 74 -13.29 -15.23 -12.55
CA ILE A 74 -12.19 -15.53 -11.62
C ILE A 74 -12.78 -15.80 -10.24
N ARG A 75 -12.38 -16.89 -9.58
CA ARG A 75 -12.72 -17.15 -8.18
C ARG A 75 -11.58 -16.67 -7.30
N VAL A 76 -11.84 -15.66 -6.48
CA VAL A 76 -10.86 -15.17 -5.50
C VAL A 76 -10.84 -16.14 -4.33
N SER A 77 -9.65 -16.65 -4.01
CA SER A 77 -9.43 -17.61 -2.92
C SER A 77 -8.71 -16.98 -1.72
N GLU A 78 -7.91 -15.94 -1.94
CA GLU A 78 -7.11 -15.31 -0.90
C GLU A 78 -7.00 -13.80 -1.11
N ILE A 79 -7.18 -13.03 -0.02
CA ILE A 79 -6.92 -11.60 0.05
C ILE A 79 -5.92 -11.35 1.18
N GLU A 80 -4.73 -10.90 0.82
CA GLU A 80 -3.67 -10.52 1.73
C GLU A 80 -3.56 -8.99 1.82
N VAL A 81 -3.53 -8.47 3.03
CA VAL A 81 -3.37 -7.04 3.34
C VAL A 81 -2.16 -6.86 4.25
N ARG A 82 -1.22 -6.00 3.88
CA ARG A 82 -0.05 -5.67 4.70
C ARG A 82 0.06 -4.19 4.90
N GLY A 83 0.38 -3.73 6.10
CA GLY A 83 0.72 -2.33 6.31
C GLY A 83 1.01 -1.97 7.75
N THR A 84 1.49 -0.74 7.94
CA THR A 84 1.73 -0.14 9.26
C THR A 84 0.64 0.85 9.65
N TYR A 85 -0.29 1.17 8.73
CA TYR A 85 -1.37 2.12 8.95
C TYR A 85 -2.65 1.41 9.38
N LEU A 86 -2.79 1.26 10.70
CA LEU A 86 -3.84 0.45 11.33
C LEU A 86 -5.27 0.92 11.02
N SER A 87 -5.52 2.22 10.94
CA SER A 87 -6.85 2.76 10.62
C SER A 87 -7.30 2.37 9.21
N GLY A 88 -6.39 2.43 8.25
CA GLY A 88 -6.71 2.03 6.89
C GLY A 88 -6.90 0.52 6.73
N ILE A 89 -6.08 -0.30 7.41
CA ILE A 89 -6.29 -1.76 7.44
C ILE A 89 -7.66 -2.08 8.05
N SER A 90 -8.04 -1.41 9.14
CA SER A 90 -9.37 -1.55 9.75
C SER A 90 -10.47 -1.21 8.75
N GLU A 91 -10.38 -0.07 8.07
CA GLU A 91 -11.41 0.39 7.12
C GLU A 91 -11.60 -0.57 5.93
N PHE A 92 -10.51 -1.07 5.35
CA PHE A 92 -10.58 -2.06 4.26
C PHE A 92 -11.31 -3.33 4.70
N LEU A 93 -10.99 -3.80 5.90
CA LEU A 93 -11.55 -5.05 6.41
C LEU A 93 -13.01 -4.90 6.85
N TRP A 94 -13.41 -3.73 7.35
CA TRP A 94 -14.82 -3.38 7.53
C TRP A 94 -15.60 -3.45 6.23
N LYS A 95 -14.99 -3.05 5.10
CA LYS A 95 -15.63 -3.19 3.78
C LYS A 95 -15.75 -4.66 3.35
N LEU A 96 -14.72 -5.48 3.60
CA LEU A 96 -14.82 -6.93 3.36
C LEU A 96 -15.94 -7.57 4.18
N GLU A 97 -16.10 -7.16 5.44
CA GLU A 97 -17.21 -7.60 6.28
C GLU A 97 -18.56 -7.18 5.69
N GLY A 98 -18.69 -5.94 5.23
CA GLY A 98 -19.90 -5.48 4.55
C GLY A 98 -20.20 -6.22 3.23
N LEU A 99 -19.18 -6.65 2.50
CA LEU A 99 -19.34 -7.52 1.32
C LEU A 99 -19.77 -8.94 1.71
N ARG A 100 -19.27 -9.44 2.85
CA ARG A 100 -19.68 -10.74 3.42
C ARG A 100 -21.15 -10.72 3.82
N GLU A 101 -21.58 -9.68 4.53
CA GLU A 101 -22.98 -9.50 4.96
C GLU A 101 -23.94 -9.40 3.78
N LYS A 102 -23.48 -8.84 2.65
CA LYS A 102 -24.24 -8.77 1.39
C LYS A 102 -24.22 -10.08 0.58
N GLY A 103 -23.54 -11.13 1.06
CA GLY A 103 -23.39 -12.40 0.35
C GLY A 103 -22.49 -12.33 -0.89
N VAL A 104 -21.73 -11.24 -1.07
CA VAL A 104 -20.83 -11.06 -2.23
C VAL A 104 -19.55 -11.88 -2.08
N LEU A 105 -19.12 -12.14 -0.85
CA LEU A 105 -17.99 -13.02 -0.54
C LEU A 105 -18.31 -13.90 0.67
N LYS A 106 -17.78 -15.12 0.67
CA LYS A 106 -17.82 -16.01 1.82
C LYS A 106 -16.42 -16.09 2.43
N VAL A 107 -16.27 -15.71 3.70
CA VAL A 107 -14.97 -15.83 4.40
C VAL A 107 -14.83 -17.25 4.94
N LEU A 108 -13.80 -17.95 4.49
CA LEU A 108 -13.49 -19.32 4.91
C LEU A 108 -12.63 -19.32 6.17
N SER A 109 -11.58 -18.50 6.16
CA SER A 109 -10.67 -18.31 7.28
C SER A 109 -10.06 -16.92 7.27
N ALA A 110 -9.61 -16.45 8.42
CA ALA A 110 -8.89 -15.20 8.54
C ALA A 110 -7.74 -15.36 9.54
N GLU A 111 -6.58 -14.86 9.14
CA GLU A 111 -5.36 -14.87 9.94
C GLU A 111 -4.76 -13.47 9.98
N ALA A 112 -4.44 -12.98 11.18
CA ALA A 112 -3.71 -11.75 11.37
C ALA A 112 -2.39 -12.03 12.08
N LEU A 113 -1.29 -11.55 11.51
CA LEU A 113 0.05 -11.64 12.04
C LEU A 113 0.57 -10.22 12.31
N VAL A 114 0.99 -9.97 13.54
CA VAL A 114 1.64 -8.72 13.96
C VAL A 114 3.14 -8.93 13.94
N VAL A 115 3.85 -8.09 13.20
CA VAL A 115 5.30 -8.14 13.00
C VAL A 115 5.93 -6.84 13.47
N CYS A 116 6.75 -6.93 14.50
CA CYS A 116 7.44 -5.79 15.11
C CYS A 116 8.96 -6.03 15.01
N GLY A 117 9.74 -5.02 14.61
CA GLY A 117 11.21 -5.14 14.56
C GLY A 117 11.75 -6.28 13.67
N GLY A 118 10.96 -6.84 12.77
CA GLY A 118 11.33 -7.97 11.91
C GLY A 118 11.02 -9.36 12.49
N SER A 119 10.41 -9.46 13.68
CA SER A 119 9.98 -10.72 14.28
C SER A 119 8.45 -10.77 14.42
N ALA A 120 7.87 -11.96 14.30
CA ALA A 120 6.45 -12.18 14.57
C ALA A 120 6.21 -12.10 16.08
N GLU A 121 5.35 -11.16 16.51
CA GLU A 121 5.03 -10.98 17.94
C GLU A 121 3.70 -11.64 18.33
N ALA A 122 2.71 -11.64 17.43
CA ALA A 122 1.41 -12.22 17.73
C ALA A 122 0.73 -12.74 16.46
N GLN A 123 0.04 -13.88 16.59
CA GLN A 123 -0.73 -14.50 15.53
C GLN A 123 -2.15 -14.77 16.01
N PHE A 124 -3.14 -14.32 15.24
CA PHE A 124 -4.56 -14.48 15.53
C PHE A 124 -5.21 -15.21 14.36
N LYS A 125 -5.98 -16.26 14.64
CA LYS A 125 -6.68 -17.02 13.61
C LYS A 125 -8.16 -17.14 13.98
N ALA A 126 -9.02 -17.09 12.97
CA ALA A 126 -10.38 -17.63 13.07
C ALA A 126 -10.69 -18.49 11.85
N LYS A 127 -11.50 -19.51 12.09
CA LYS A 127 -12.10 -20.37 11.07
C LYS A 127 -13.61 -20.21 11.14
N GLY A 128 -14.28 -20.22 9.99
CA GLY A 128 -15.72 -20.42 9.88
C GLY A 128 -16.61 -19.43 10.64
N GLY A 129 -17.11 -18.39 9.95
CA GLY A 129 -18.18 -17.53 10.46
C GLY A 129 -17.81 -16.61 11.65
N GLY A 130 -16.60 -16.70 12.19
CA GLY A 130 -16.09 -15.74 13.18
C GLY A 130 -16.06 -14.32 12.61
N SER A 131 -16.42 -13.32 13.41
CA SER A 131 -16.37 -11.92 12.99
C SER A 131 -14.92 -11.52 12.68
N LEU A 132 -14.64 -11.09 11.44
CA LEU A 132 -13.36 -10.49 11.07
C LEU A 132 -13.01 -9.36 12.06
N GLY A 133 -14.02 -8.59 12.47
CA GLY A 133 -13.88 -7.52 13.46
C GLY A 133 -13.25 -7.95 14.78
N GLN A 134 -13.50 -9.17 15.27
CA GLN A 134 -12.92 -9.67 16.53
C GLN A 134 -11.44 -10.00 16.42
N ILE A 135 -11.04 -10.66 15.33
CA ILE A 135 -9.61 -10.97 15.05
C ILE A 135 -8.84 -9.66 14.93
N LEU A 136 -9.46 -8.67 14.28
CA LEU A 136 -8.84 -7.38 13.99
C LEU A 136 -8.75 -6.49 15.20
N SER A 137 -9.80 -6.41 16.01
CA SER A 137 -9.74 -5.69 17.28
C SER A 137 -8.57 -6.20 18.14
N ARG A 138 -8.35 -7.53 18.17
CA ARG A 138 -7.22 -8.15 18.89
C ARG A 138 -5.87 -7.85 18.25
N ALA A 139 -5.74 -8.01 16.93
CA ALA A 139 -4.51 -7.74 16.20
C ALA A 139 -4.09 -6.27 16.25
N LEU A 140 -5.03 -5.36 16.00
CA LEU A 140 -4.79 -3.91 15.99
C LEU A 140 -4.46 -3.38 17.39
N SER A 141 -5.10 -3.91 18.44
CA SER A 141 -4.76 -3.56 19.83
C SER A 141 -3.33 -3.95 20.21
N SER A 142 -2.78 -4.95 19.54
CA SER A 142 -1.42 -5.48 19.78
C SER A 142 -0.36 -4.86 18.84
N ALA A 143 -0.74 -4.04 17.86
CA ALA A 143 0.13 -3.65 16.75
C ALA A 143 0.74 -2.23 16.84
N LYS A 144 0.87 -1.63 18.03
CA LYS A 144 1.41 -0.27 18.17
C LYS A 144 2.84 -0.16 17.63
N GLY A 145 3.00 0.49 16.47
CA GLY A 145 4.30 0.65 15.81
C GLY A 145 4.75 -0.56 14.98
N CYS A 146 3.87 -1.53 14.77
CA CYS A 146 4.17 -2.78 14.09
C CYS A 146 3.51 -2.86 12.72
N ALA A 147 4.06 -3.69 11.85
CA ALA A 147 3.39 -4.09 10.62
C ALA A 147 2.35 -5.17 10.93
N VAL A 148 1.19 -5.08 10.30
CA VAL A 148 0.17 -6.12 10.37
C VAL A 148 0.04 -6.75 8.99
N ARG A 149 0.03 -8.08 8.97
CA ARG A 149 -0.29 -8.90 7.79
C ARG A 149 -1.59 -9.61 8.09
N VAL A 150 -2.63 -9.32 7.32
CA VAL A 150 -3.92 -10.02 7.39
C VAL A 150 -4.07 -10.85 6.13
N VAL A 151 -4.33 -12.14 6.27
CA VAL A 151 -4.67 -13.04 5.18
C VAL A 151 -6.10 -13.49 5.40
N VAL A 152 -6.96 -13.24 4.43
CA VAL A 152 -8.36 -13.64 4.46
C VAL A 152 -8.56 -14.64 3.32
N GLU A 153 -8.85 -15.88 3.68
CA GLU A 153 -9.27 -16.89 2.72
C GLU A 153 -10.75 -16.67 2.43
N VAL A 154 -11.07 -16.47 1.16
CA VAL A 154 -12.43 -16.16 0.72
C VAL A 154 -12.86 -17.13 -0.36
N ASP A 155 -14.15 -17.31 -0.48
CA ASP A 155 -14.80 -17.90 -1.64
C ASP A 155 -15.70 -16.83 -2.23
N ALA A 156 -15.22 -16.22 -3.32
CA ALA A 156 -15.94 -15.16 -4.00
C ALA A 156 -15.76 -15.29 -5.51
N GLN A 157 -16.88 -15.20 -6.24
CA GLN A 157 -16.82 -14.92 -7.67
C GLN A 157 -16.46 -13.44 -7.84
N LEU A 158 -15.49 -13.13 -8.70
CA LEU A 158 -15.04 -11.77 -8.93
C LEU A 158 -16.15 -10.94 -9.59
N SER A 159 -16.96 -10.31 -8.75
CA SER A 159 -17.98 -9.34 -9.17
C SER A 159 -17.34 -7.96 -9.37
N GLU A 160 -17.99 -7.12 -10.19
CA GLU A 160 -17.59 -5.73 -10.38
C GLU A 160 -17.55 -4.98 -9.03
N SER A 161 -18.47 -5.32 -8.11
CA SER A 161 -18.49 -4.80 -6.74
C SER A 161 -17.23 -5.13 -5.93
N LEU A 162 -16.72 -6.36 -6.01
CA LEU A 162 -15.48 -6.75 -5.35
C LEU A 162 -14.27 -6.05 -6.00
N ARG A 163 -14.25 -5.97 -7.32
CA ARG A 163 -13.20 -5.26 -8.08
C ARG A 163 -13.14 -3.78 -7.71
N LEU A 164 -14.29 -3.09 -7.77
CA LEU A 164 -14.43 -1.68 -7.40
C LEU A 164 -14.01 -1.44 -5.95
N ALA A 165 -14.36 -2.35 -5.03
CA ALA A 165 -13.91 -2.25 -3.64
C ALA A 165 -12.37 -2.28 -3.57
N LEU A 166 -11.73 -3.28 -4.18
CA LEU A 166 -10.26 -3.41 -4.18
C LEU A 166 -9.56 -2.20 -4.83
N GLU A 167 -10.05 -1.76 -6.00
CA GLU A 167 -9.50 -0.61 -6.74
C GLU A 167 -9.70 0.73 -6.00
N THR A 168 -10.89 0.93 -5.43
CA THR A 168 -11.21 2.14 -4.67
C THR A 168 -10.34 2.23 -3.42
N TYR A 169 -10.15 1.12 -2.71
CA TYR A 169 -9.27 1.10 -1.54
C TYR A 169 -7.82 1.36 -1.92
N HIS A 170 -7.32 0.82 -3.03
CA HIS A 170 -5.99 1.16 -3.49
C HIS A 170 -5.82 2.67 -3.76
N LYS A 171 -6.85 3.34 -4.30
CA LYS A 171 -6.80 4.78 -4.58
C LYS A 171 -6.86 5.65 -3.31
N ILE A 172 -7.66 5.23 -2.31
CA ILE A 172 -7.87 5.98 -1.06
C ILE A 172 -6.72 5.73 -0.08
N MET A 173 -6.24 4.50 -0.01
CA MET A 173 -5.23 4.08 0.93
C MET A 173 -3.86 4.52 0.43
N ASN A 174 -3.25 5.43 1.18
CA ASN A 174 -1.91 5.93 0.93
C ASN A 174 -0.88 4.76 0.84
N LYS A 175 0.31 5.06 0.29
CA LYS A 175 1.37 4.12 -0.16
C LYS A 175 1.91 3.07 0.84
N ASP A 176 1.35 2.99 2.04
CA ASP A 176 1.83 2.19 3.17
C ASP A 176 0.95 0.94 3.44
N VAL A 177 -0.01 0.62 2.54
CA VAL A 177 -0.78 -0.63 2.55
C VAL A 177 -0.64 -1.37 1.21
N GLU A 178 -0.31 -2.65 1.27
CA GLU A 178 -0.23 -3.57 0.14
C GLU A 178 -1.42 -4.54 0.20
N ILE A 179 -2.17 -4.65 -0.90
CA ILE A 179 -3.28 -5.59 -1.04
C ILE A 179 -2.93 -6.55 -2.17
N ARG A 180 -3.01 -7.86 -1.92
CA ARG A 180 -2.84 -8.92 -2.91
C ARG A 180 -4.08 -9.78 -2.93
N ALA A 181 -4.63 -10.02 -4.10
CA ALA A 181 -5.69 -10.98 -4.30
C ALA A 181 -5.14 -12.13 -5.14
N ARG A 182 -5.40 -13.37 -4.73
CA ARG A 182 -5.14 -14.56 -5.54
C ARG A 182 -6.45 -15.24 -5.86
N GLY A 183 -6.52 -15.78 -7.06
CA GLY A 183 -7.68 -16.51 -7.52
C GLY A 183 -7.31 -17.53 -8.57
N GLU A 184 -8.21 -18.48 -8.79
CA GLU A 184 -8.09 -19.52 -9.80
C GLU A 184 -9.01 -19.18 -10.97
N LEU A 185 -8.56 -19.50 -12.18
CA LEU A 185 -9.40 -19.46 -13.37
C LEU A 185 -10.39 -20.62 -13.26
N CYS A 186 -11.69 -20.31 -13.16
CA CYS A 186 -12.71 -21.34 -13.33
C CYS A 186 -12.65 -21.81 -14.78
N ALA A 187 -12.39 -23.10 -15.00
CA ALA A 187 -12.68 -23.70 -16.29
C ALA A 187 -14.17 -23.45 -16.58
N ALA A 188 -14.49 -22.85 -17.72
CA ALA A 188 -15.87 -22.77 -18.17
C ALA A 188 -16.38 -24.21 -18.26
N GLU A 189 -17.33 -24.59 -17.41
CA GLU A 189 -18.03 -25.86 -17.57
C GLU A 189 -18.67 -25.82 -18.96
N GLY A 190 -18.14 -26.65 -19.86
CA GLY A 190 -18.72 -26.86 -21.18
C GLY A 190 -20.15 -27.33 -21.02
N GLY A 191 -21.05 -26.70 -21.77
CA GLY A 191 -22.48 -27.03 -21.79
C GLY A 191 -22.81 -28.38 -22.40
#